data_AF-A0A8X6FKM6-F1
#
_entry.id   AF-A0A8X6FKM6-F1
#
_cell.length_a   1.000
_cell.length_b   1.000
_cell.length_c   1.000
_cell.angle_alpha   90.00
_cell.angle_beta   90.00
_cell.angle_gamma   90.00
#
_symmetry.space_group_name_H-M   'P 1'
#
loop_
_entity.id
_entity.type
_entity.pdbx_description
1 polymer ?
#
loop_
_entity_poly.entity_id
_entity_poly.type
_entity_poly.pdbx_seq_one_letter_code
_entity_poly.pdbx_strand_id
1 'polypeptide(L)'
;MTPSVTNQLDEDLAAKNKVIIYNNSKNEMFTLNEGYSVLSRRLKMEGFKTYSNPGDITAELLSKAGVFVLPGPREKFTVTEINLLREYVDKGGSIFVTMGEGGEKSFQTNINFLLEERGVMINNDAVVRTVYHKYHHPKEVLVSNGVLNRSITLAAGKSIPGQNLSESNNAQ
;
A
#
# COMPACT_ATOMS: atom_id res chain seq x y z
N MET A 1 -6.64 15.41 -36.73
CA MET A 1 -7.73 14.92 -35.86
C MET A 1 -7.30 15.18 -34.43
N THR A 2 -7.95 16.11 -33.75
CA THR A 2 -7.73 16.39 -32.32
C THR A 2 -8.25 15.22 -31.49
N PRO A 3 -7.51 14.71 -30.50
CA PRO A 3 -8.04 13.69 -29.60
C PRO A 3 -9.29 14.25 -28.89
N SER A 4 -10.37 13.47 -28.87
CA SER A 4 -11.60 13.83 -28.16
C SER A 4 -11.32 13.92 -26.65
N VAL A 5 -11.91 14.91 -25.98
CA VAL A 5 -11.74 15.20 -24.55
C VAL A 5 -11.88 13.95 -23.66
N THR A 6 -12.78 13.03 -24.01
CA THR A 6 -12.99 11.75 -23.31
C THR A 6 -11.76 10.83 -23.33
N ASN A 7 -11.07 10.71 -24.47
CA ASN A 7 -9.89 9.85 -24.58
C ASN A 7 -8.70 10.42 -23.80
N GLN A 8 -8.57 11.75 -23.74
CA GLN A 8 -7.52 12.40 -22.96
C GLN A 8 -7.73 12.21 -21.45
N LEU A 9 -8.97 12.34 -20.98
CA LEU A 9 -9.33 12.10 -19.57
C LEU A 9 -9.01 10.65 -19.13
N ASP A 10 -9.35 9.67 -19.97
CA ASP A 10 -9.10 8.26 -19.68
C ASP A 10 -7.58 7.94 -19.67
N GLU A 11 -6.81 8.53 -20.58
CA GLU A 11 -5.34 8.43 -20.58
C GLU A 11 -4.71 9.06 -19.34
N ASP A 12 -5.19 10.23 -18.92
CA ASP A 12 -4.69 10.94 -17.74
C ASP A 12 -5.02 10.16 -16.45
N LEU A 13 -6.20 9.55 -16.36
CA LEU A 13 -6.60 8.65 -15.27
C LEU A 13 -5.75 7.38 -15.26
N ALA A 14 -5.51 6.76 -16.41
CA ALA A 14 -4.65 5.59 -16.53
C ALA A 14 -3.20 5.90 -16.15
N ALA A 15 -2.71 7.08 -16.53
CA ALA A 15 -1.39 7.57 -16.15
C ALA A 15 -1.29 7.83 -14.64
N LYS A 16 -2.31 8.45 -14.03
CA LYS A 16 -2.42 8.66 -12.59
C LYS A 16 -2.37 7.34 -11.81
N ASN A 17 -3.09 6.32 -12.27
CA ASN A 17 -3.11 5.00 -11.62
C ASN A 17 -1.74 4.31 -11.58
N LYS A 18 -0.78 4.76 -12.40
CA LYS A 18 0.61 4.29 -12.39
C LYS A 18 1.55 5.14 -11.53
N VAL A 19 1.05 6.15 -10.83
CA VAL A 19 1.86 7.00 -9.94
C VAL A 19 1.73 6.54 -8.49
N ILE A 20 2.87 6.24 -7.87
CA ILE A 20 2.97 5.87 -6.46
C ILE A 20 3.80 6.92 -5.74
N ILE A 21 3.25 7.51 -4.68
CA ILE A 21 3.94 8.53 -3.88
C ILE A 21 4.16 7.98 -2.49
N TYR A 22 5.41 7.95 -2.05
CA TYR A 22 5.80 7.55 -0.69
C TYR A 22 5.94 8.79 0.18
N ASN A 23 5.19 8.84 1.28
CA ASN A 23 5.34 9.92 2.24
C ASN A 23 6.68 9.83 2.96
N ASN A 24 7.26 10.99 3.22
CA ASN A 24 8.51 11.19 3.96
C ASN A 24 8.45 12.46 4.82
N SER A 25 7.25 12.82 5.30
CA SER A 25 6.99 14.05 6.06
C SER A 25 6.68 13.80 7.53
N LYS A 26 6.55 12.54 7.95
CA LYS A 26 6.25 12.12 9.33
C LYS A 26 7.36 11.26 9.91
N ASN A 27 8.60 11.54 9.52
CA ASN A 27 9.79 10.81 9.95
C ASN A 27 9.63 9.28 9.77
N GLU A 28 9.18 8.86 8.59
CA GLU A 28 8.85 7.49 8.25
C GLU A 28 10.01 6.53 8.53
N MET A 29 9.67 5.32 9.00
CA MET A 29 10.67 4.27 9.27
C MET A 29 11.40 3.83 8.00
N PHE A 30 10.69 3.79 6.87
CA PHE A 30 11.25 3.48 5.57
C PHE A 30 10.97 4.60 4.58
N THR A 31 11.95 4.88 3.74
CA THR A 31 11.84 5.87 2.67
C THR A 31 11.91 5.19 1.31
N LEU A 32 11.69 5.94 0.23
CA LEU A 32 11.85 5.41 -1.12
C LEU A 32 13.27 4.89 -1.38
N ASN A 33 14.28 5.55 -0.80
CA ASN A 33 15.69 5.24 -1.01
C ASN A 33 16.21 4.22 0.01
N GLU A 34 15.60 4.13 1.19
CA GLU A 34 16.00 3.27 2.29
C GLU A 34 14.84 2.39 2.76
N GLY A 35 14.97 1.07 2.65
CA GLY A 35 13.90 0.11 2.94
C GLY A 35 13.07 -0.28 1.71
N TYR A 36 12.66 0.69 0.87
CA TYR A 36 11.85 0.40 -0.33
C TYR A 36 12.59 0.45 -1.68
N SER A 37 13.92 0.61 -1.70
CA SER A 37 14.69 0.77 -2.94
C SER A 37 14.53 -0.39 -3.94
N VAL A 38 14.47 -1.63 -3.45
CA VAL A 38 14.24 -2.82 -4.30
C VAL A 38 12.80 -2.85 -4.83
N LEU A 39 11.81 -2.53 -4.00
CA LEU A 39 10.40 -2.49 -4.41
C LEU A 39 10.19 -1.40 -5.47
N SER A 40 10.71 -0.19 -5.23
CA SER A 40 10.64 0.92 -6.18
C SER A 40 11.24 0.55 -7.55
N ARG A 41 12.39 -0.14 -7.56
CA ARG A 41 13.03 -0.60 -8.80
C ARG A 41 12.13 -1.57 -9.55
N ARG A 42 11.54 -2.55 -8.87
CA ARG A 42 10.62 -3.52 -9.49
C ARG A 42 9.37 -2.83 -10.03
N LEU A 43 8.76 -1.93 -9.27
CA LEU A 43 7.60 -1.15 -9.71
C LEU A 43 7.91 -0.33 -10.97
N LYS A 44 9.09 0.29 -11.05
CA LYS A 44 9.53 1.01 -12.26
C LYS A 44 9.68 0.10 -13.48
N MET A 45 10.17 -1.13 -13.29
CA MET A 45 10.25 -2.13 -14.37
C MET A 45 8.87 -2.53 -14.90
N GLU A 46 7.85 -2.54 -14.03
CA GLU A 46 6.44 -2.77 -14.39
C GLU A 46 5.75 -1.50 -14.96
N GLY A 47 6.51 -0.41 -15.16
CA GLY A 47 6.01 0.83 -15.76
C GLY A 47 5.33 1.81 -14.80
N PHE A 48 5.47 1.61 -13.48
CA PHE A 48 5.02 2.59 -12.48
C PHE A 48 6.04 3.73 -12.30
N LYS A 49 5.53 4.91 -11.96
CA LYS A 49 6.34 6.06 -11.55
C LYS A 49 6.28 6.17 -10.02
N THR A 50 7.44 6.22 -9.37
CA THR A 50 7.52 6.34 -7.90
C THR A 50 8.16 7.66 -7.48
N TYR A 51 7.55 8.37 -6.54
CA TYR A 51 8.04 9.64 -6.00
C TYR A 51 8.11 9.61 -4.47
N SER A 52 8.93 10.47 -3.89
CA SER A 52 8.99 10.71 -2.44
C SER A 52 8.39 12.07 -2.14
N ASN A 53 7.58 12.18 -1.08
CA ASN A 53 7.03 13.44 -0.58
C ASN A 53 7.72 13.85 0.72
N PRO A 54 8.72 14.75 0.70
CA PRO A 54 9.37 15.26 1.92
C PRO A 54 8.59 16.40 2.60
N GLY A 55 7.56 16.94 1.96
CA GLY A 55 6.83 18.12 2.44
C GLY A 55 5.42 17.81 2.91
N ASP A 56 4.63 18.87 3.10
CA ASP A 56 3.26 18.76 3.59
C ASP A 56 2.38 17.91 2.68
N ILE A 57 1.45 17.18 3.28
CA ILE A 57 0.43 16.45 2.55
C ILE A 57 -0.60 17.47 2.06
N THR A 58 -0.74 17.61 0.74
CA THR A 58 -1.68 18.56 0.12
C THR A 58 -2.65 17.86 -0.83
N ALA A 59 -3.82 18.45 -1.05
CA ALA A 59 -4.80 17.94 -2.02
C ALA A 59 -4.23 17.85 -3.45
N GLU A 60 -3.38 18.80 -3.84
CA GLU A 60 -2.73 18.81 -5.15
C GLU A 60 -1.72 17.67 -5.32
N LEU A 61 -0.98 17.33 -4.26
CA LEU A 61 -0.08 16.18 -4.26
C LEU A 61 -0.88 14.87 -4.36
N LEU A 62 -1.90 14.72 -3.51
CA LEU A 62 -2.73 13.53 -3.45
C LEU A 62 -3.47 13.29 -4.77
N SER A 63 -3.94 14.36 -5.44
CA SER A 63 -4.65 14.23 -6.72
C SER A 63 -3.80 13.62 -7.84
N LYS A 64 -2.47 13.69 -7.74
CA LYS A 64 -1.51 13.11 -8.70
C LYS A 64 -1.16 11.66 -8.40
N ALA A 65 -1.42 11.16 -7.20
CA ALA A 65 -1.14 9.79 -6.82
C ALA A 65 -2.27 8.85 -7.26
N GLY A 66 -1.90 7.70 -7.84
CA GLY A 66 -2.78 6.53 -7.90
C GLY A 66 -2.79 5.80 -6.55
N VAL A 67 -1.61 5.65 -5.94
CA VAL A 67 -1.44 5.13 -4.58
C VAL A 67 -0.56 6.06 -3.76
N PHE A 68 -1.03 6.45 -2.58
CA PHE A 68 -0.26 7.19 -1.59
C PHE A 68 0.18 6.24 -0.47
N VAL A 69 1.47 6.14 -0.22
CA VAL A 69 2.06 5.19 0.74
C VAL A 69 2.46 5.93 2.02
N LEU A 70 2.08 5.40 3.17
CA LEU A 70 2.48 5.85 4.50
C LEU A 70 3.39 4.79 5.15
N PRO A 71 4.71 4.82 4.86
CA PRO A 71 5.64 3.76 5.24
C PRO A 71 6.14 3.85 6.68
N GLY A 72 5.30 3.49 7.65
CA GLY A 72 5.65 3.50 9.07
C GLY A 72 5.87 4.92 9.61
N PRO A 73 4.85 5.81 9.56
CA PRO A 73 4.95 7.16 10.10
C PRO A 73 5.31 7.14 11.60
N ARG A 74 6.27 7.98 12.00
CA ARG A 74 6.74 8.09 13.40
C ARG A 74 6.43 9.43 14.06
N GLU A 75 5.54 10.19 13.44
CA GLU A 75 5.02 11.45 13.98
C GLU A 75 3.50 11.49 13.80
N LYS A 76 2.86 12.38 14.55
CA LYS A 76 1.42 12.57 14.49
C LYS A 76 1.03 13.38 13.25
N PHE A 77 -0.07 12.97 12.65
CA PHE A 77 -0.82 13.73 11.67
C PHE A 77 -1.70 14.75 12.37
N THR A 78 -1.76 15.95 11.78
CA THR A 78 -2.70 16.99 12.15
C THR A 78 -4.11 16.62 11.68
N VAL A 79 -5.12 17.27 12.26
CA VAL A 79 -6.52 17.10 11.82
C VAL A 79 -6.68 17.44 10.33
N THR A 80 -5.98 18.46 9.84
CA THR A 80 -6.00 18.86 8.44
C THR A 80 -5.46 17.76 7.53
N GLU A 81 -4.34 17.14 7.89
CA GLU A 81 -3.75 16.05 7.09
C GLU A 81 -4.66 14.81 7.07
N ILE A 82 -5.23 14.43 8.22
CA ILE A 82 -6.19 13.32 8.28
C ILE A 82 -7.41 13.60 7.39
N ASN A 83 -7.94 14.82 7.43
CA ASN A 83 -9.08 15.21 6.58
C ASN A 83 -8.72 15.15 5.08
N LEU A 84 -7.52 15.58 4.69
CA LEU A 84 -7.05 15.49 3.30
C LEU A 84 -6.92 14.04 2.83
N LEU A 85 -6.37 13.16 3.68
CA LEU A 85 -6.25 11.73 3.39
C LEU A 85 -7.62 11.07 3.28
N ARG A 86 -8.57 11.43 4.16
CA ARG A 86 -9.95 10.97 4.10
C ARG A 86 -10.61 11.37 2.79
N GLU A 87 -10.57 12.66 2.45
CA GLU A 87 -11.17 13.19 1.22
C GLU A 87 -10.55 12.55 -0.03
N TYR A 88 -9.24 12.30 -0.02
CA TYR A 88 -8.56 11.60 -1.11
C TYR A 88 -9.12 10.19 -1.32
N VAL A 89 -9.33 9.41 -0.24
CA VAL A 89 -9.94 8.08 -0.33
C VAL A 89 -11.40 8.15 -0.77
N ASP A 90 -12.18 9.10 -0.24
CA ASP A 90 -13.58 9.30 -0.63
C ASP A 90 -13.74 9.64 -2.12
N LYS A 91 -12.73 10.29 -2.72
CA LYS A 91 -12.66 10.58 -4.16
C LYS A 91 -12.09 9.43 -5.00
N GLY A 92 -11.91 8.24 -4.42
CA GLY A 92 -11.42 7.04 -5.11
C GLY A 92 -9.89 6.90 -5.13
N GLY A 93 -9.17 7.73 -4.39
CA GLY A 93 -7.74 7.55 -4.16
C GLY A 93 -7.43 6.31 -3.32
N SER A 94 -6.26 5.71 -3.54
CA SER A 94 -5.82 4.56 -2.75
C SER A 94 -4.70 4.96 -1.78
N ILE A 95 -4.81 4.53 -0.52
CA ILE A 95 -3.76 4.67 0.50
C ILE A 95 -3.24 3.29 0.88
N PHE A 96 -1.92 3.16 0.97
CA PHE A 96 -1.24 1.98 1.50
C PHE A 96 -0.47 2.33 2.77
N VAL A 97 -0.92 1.82 3.92
CA VAL A 97 -0.29 2.06 5.22
C VAL A 97 0.50 0.82 5.63
N THR A 98 1.74 1.00 6.06
CA THR A 98 2.53 -0.05 6.71
C THR A 98 2.99 0.42 8.08
N MET A 99 3.04 -0.50 9.04
CA MET A 99 3.55 -0.25 10.39
C MET A 99 4.40 -1.43 10.83
N GLY A 100 5.29 -1.18 11.79
CA GLY A 100 6.08 -2.21 12.44
C GLY A 100 5.45 -2.70 13.73
N GLU A 101 6.23 -3.49 14.47
CA GLU A 101 5.83 -3.99 15.77
C GLU A 101 5.63 -2.90 16.83
N GLY A 102 4.81 -3.19 17.83
CA GLY A 102 4.43 -2.26 18.89
C GLY A 102 3.48 -1.14 18.43
N GLY A 103 3.09 -1.16 17.15
CA GLY A 103 2.01 -0.37 16.59
C GLY A 103 2.17 1.13 16.75
N GLU A 104 1.03 1.82 16.84
CA GLU A 104 0.96 3.26 17.00
C GLU A 104 1.74 3.76 18.23
N LYS A 105 1.72 3.00 19.33
CA LYS A 105 2.41 3.38 20.57
C LYS A 105 3.92 3.44 20.42
N SER A 106 4.52 2.41 19.80
CA SER A 106 5.98 2.38 19.58
C SER A 106 6.42 3.38 18.50
N PHE A 107 5.57 3.61 17.50
CA PHE A 107 5.86 4.56 16.43
C PHE A 107 5.52 6.01 16.82
N GLN A 108 4.82 6.25 17.93
CA GLN A 108 4.45 7.60 18.39
C GLN A 108 3.63 8.42 17.38
N THR A 109 2.83 7.73 16.55
CA THR A 109 1.93 8.34 15.58
C THR A 109 0.49 8.34 16.09
N ASN A 110 -0.47 8.70 15.24
CA ASN A 110 -1.92 8.70 15.49
C ASN A 110 -2.69 8.18 14.26
N ILE A 111 -2.10 7.26 13.50
CA ILE A 111 -2.63 6.77 12.23
C ILE A 111 -3.94 6.00 12.40
N ASN A 112 -4.21 5.39 13.56
CA ASN A 112 -5.46 4.67 13.80
C ASN A 112 -6.68 5.60 13.72
N PHE A 113 -6.55 6.91 13.95
CA PHE A 113 -7.63 7.87 13.71
C PHE A 113 -8.16 7.82 12.26
N LEU A 114 -7.30 7.54 11.28
CA LEU A 114 -7.73 7.37 9.89
C LEU A 114 -8.29 5.96 9.63
N LEU A 115 -7.63 4.93 10.20
CA LEU A 115 -7.93 3.53 9.88
C LEU A 115 -9.23 3.04 10.53
N GLU A 116 -9.52 3.48 11.76
CA GLU A 116 -10.68 3.02 12.54
C GLU A 116 -12.00 3.39 11.87
N GLU A 117 -12.03 4.51 11.14
CA GLU A 117 -13.19 4.94 10.35
C GLU A 117 -13.57 3.95 9.25
N ARG A 118 -12.63 3.07 8.87
CA ARG A 118 -12.82 1.99 7.89
C ARG A 118 -12.79 0.60 8.54
N GLY A 119 -12.87 0.52 9.87
CA GLY A 119 -12.90 -0.72 10.62
C GLY A 119 -11.55 -1.45 10.70
N VAL A 120 -10.44 -0.74 10.48
CA VAL A 120 -9.08 -1.27 10.61
C VAL A 120 -8.37 -0.57 11.78
N MET A 121 -7.57 -1.31 12.54
CA MET A 121 -6.74 -0.74 13.60
C MET A 121 -5.42 -1.51 13.67
N ILE A 122 -4.35 -0.81 14.02
CA ILE A 122 -3.03 -1.38 14.24
C ILE A 122 -2.80 -1.54 15.74
N ASN A 123 -2.61 -2.79 16.16
CA ASN A 123 -2.39 -3.17 17.55
C ASN A 123 -0.98 -2.81 18.04
N ASN A 124 -0.85 -2.67 19.36
CA ASN A 124 0.44 -2.43 20.03
C ASN A 124 1.09 -3.76 20.47
N ASP A 125 1.24 -4.70 19.55
CA ASP A 125 1.77 -6.04 19.79
C ASP A 125 2.93 -6.40 18.83
N ALA A 126 3.49 -7.59 19.00
CA ALA A 126 4.56 -8.10 18.14
C ALA A 126 4.27 -9.56 17.82
N VAL A 127 4.31 -9.90 16.53
CA VAL A 127 4.17 -11.28 16.08
C VAL A 127 5.48 -12.02 16.35
N VAL A 128 5.39 -13.16 17.02
CA VAL A 128 6.54 -14.03 17.34
C VAL A 128 6.29 -15.45 16.84
N ARG A 129 7.36 -16.14 16.47
CA ARG A 129 7.30 -17.57 16.16
C ARG A 129 7.00 -18.37 17.42
N THR A 130 6.19 -19.41 17.26
CA THR A 130 5.88 -20.38 18.34
C THR A 130 6.74 -21.64 18.25
N VAL A 131 7.42 -21.84 17.12
CA VAL A 131 8.32 -22.97 16.87
C VAL A 131 9.65 -22.48 16.33
N TYR A 132 10.73 -23.22 16.61
CA TYR A 132 12.03 -22.91 16.04
C TYR A 132 12.01 -23.08 14.51
N HIS A 133 12.62 -22.14 13.82
CA HIS A 133 12.85 -22.18 12.38
C HIS A 133 14.23 -21.59 12.08
N LYS A 134 14.73 -21.80 10.85
CA LYS A 134 16.08 -21.37 10.40
C LYS A 134 16.41 -19.89 10.66
N TYR A 135 15.40 -19.00 10.75
CA TYR A 135 15.60 -17.58 11.01
C TYR A 135 16.13 -17.33 12.42
N HIS A 136 17.00 -16.35 12.59
CA HIS A 136 17.66 -16.15 13.88
C HIS A 136 16.73 -15.49 14.88
N HIS A 137 15.99 -14.44 14.47
CA HIS A 137 15.22 -13.63 15.41
C HIS A 137 13.77 -14.15 15.59
N PRO A 138 13.22 -14.21 16.83
CA PRO A 138 11.86 -14.70 17.06
C PRO A 138 10.75 -13.93 16.32
N LYS A 139 11.00 -12.67 15.95
CA LYS A 139 10.06 -11.82 15.20
C LYS A 139 10.19 -11.91 13.68
N GLU A 140 11.15 -12.70 13.18
CA GLU A 140 11.23 -13.06 11.76
C GLU A 140 10.34 -14.29 11.52
N VAL A 141 9.03 -14.04 11.41
CA VAL A 141 8.02 -15.10 11.40
C VAL A 141 7.73 -15.56 9.97
N LEU A 142 7.89 -16.86 9.72
CA LEU A 142 7.42 -17.51 8.50
C LEU A 142 5.93 -17.86 8.65
N VAL A 143 5.09 -17.29 7.78
CA VAL A 143 3.66 -17.58 7.73
C VAL A 143 3.34 -18.37 6.45
N SER A 144 3.22 -19.70 6.58
CA SER A 144 2.95 -20.57 5.42
C SER A 144 1.47 -20.63 5.04
N ASN A 145 0.56 -20.51 6.00
CA ASN A 145 -0.90 -20.69 5.83
C ASN A 145 -1.68 -19.43 6.23
N GLY A 146 -1.23 -18.24 5.79
CA GLY A 146 -1.82 -16.95 6.18
C GLY A 146 -2.73 -16.30 5.14
N VAL A 147 -2.97 -16.93 3.99
CA VAL A 147 -3.80 -16.35 2.92
C VAL A 147 -5.27 -16.60 3.21
N LEU A 148 -5.97 -15.57 3.66
CA LEU A 148 -7.41 -15.64 3.98
C LEU A 148 -8.30 -15.52 2.74
N ASN A 149 -7.91 -14.68 1.77
CA ASN A 149 -8.68 -14.44 0.56
C ASN A 149 -7.98 -15.03 -0.68
N ARG A 150 -8.68 -15.93 -1.38
CA ARG A 150 -8.18 -16.63 -2.58
C ARG A 150 -7.79 -15.69 -3.73
N SER A 151 -8.34 -14.49 -3.80
CA SER A 151 -7.99 -13.50 -4.83
C SER A 151 -6.52 -13.12 -4.79
N ILE A 152 -5.87 -13.20 -3.62
CA ILE A 152 -4.43 -12.98 -3.49
C ILE A 152 -3.64 -14.09 -4.18
N THR A 153 -4.06 -15.35 -4.02
CA THR A 153 -3.44 -16.51 -4.69
C THR A 153 -3.58 -16.40 -6.21
N LEU A 154 -4.76 -15.98 -6.69
CA LEU A 154 -5.02 -15.74 -8.12
C LEU A 154 -4.14 -14.60 -8.66
N ALA A 155 -4.11 -13.46 -7.96
CA ALA A 155 -3.29 -12.31 -8.36
C ALA A 155 -1.79 -12.65 -8.35
N ALA A 156 -1.36 -13.57 -7.49
CA ALA A 156 0.02 -14.08 -7.47
C ALA A 156 0.31 -15.13 -8.56
N GLY A 157 -0.66 -15.47 -9.43
CA GLY A 157 -0.50 -16.46 -10.49
C GLY A 157 -0.35 -17.90 -9.99
N LYS A 158 -0.81 -18.20 -8.77
CA LYS A 158 -0.72 -19.53 -8.16
C LYS A 158 -2.03 -20.31 -8.34
N SER A 159 -1.92 -21.63 -8.45
CA SER A 159 -3.10 -22.49 -8.50
C SER A 159 -3.83 -22.49 -7.16
N ILE A 160 -5.17 -22.44 -7.21
CA ILE A 160 -6.01 -22.62 -6.02
C ILE A 160 -6.29 -24.12 -5.88
N PRO A 161 -5.93 -24.74 -4.73
CA PRO A 161 -6.31 -26.12 -4.44
C PRO A 161 -7.84 -26.29 -4.50
N GLY A 162 -8.32 -27.25 -5.29
CA GLY A 162 -9.76 -27.53 -5.45
C GLY A 162 -10.48 -26.72 -6.53
N GLN A 163 -9.79 -25.80 -7.21
CA GLN A 163 -10.33 -25.07 -8.35
C GLN A 163 -9.53 -25.44 -9.61
N ASN A 164 -9.79 -26.64 -10.15
CA ASN A 164 -9.43 -26.92 -11.54
C ASN A 164 -10.35 -26.06 -12.41
N LEU A 165 -9.87 -24.91 -12.86
CA LEU A 165 -10.49 -24.19 -13.96
C LEU A 165 -10.37 -25.10 -15.17
N SER A 166 -11.44 -25.81 -15.50
CA SER A 166 -11.58 -26.55 -16.75
C SER A 166 -11.64 -25.54 -17.90
N GLU A 167 -10.49 -25.10 -18.39
CA GLU A 167 -10.40 -24.50 -19.72
C GLU A 167 -10.37 -25.64 -20.74
N SER A 168 -11.55 -26.00 -21.25
CA SER A 168 -11.73 -26.71 -22.54
C SER A 168 -13.21 -26.73 -22.95
N ASN A 169 -13.81 -25.54 -23.16
CA ASN A 169 -14.94 -25.45 -24.10
C ASN A 169 -14.38 -24.92 -25.41
N ASN A 170 -13.65 -25.78 -26.13
CA ASN A 170 -13.47 -25.59 -27.56
C ASN A 170 -14.76 -26.04 -28.23
N ALA A 171 -15.35 -25.10 -28.99
CA ALA A 171 -16.44 -25.35 -29.90
C ALA A 171 -16.14 -26.54 -30.83
N GLN A 172 -17.10 -27.45 -30.93
CA GLN A 172 -17.40 -28.24 -32.13
C GLN A 172 -18.92 -28.27 -32.30
#